data_AF-A0A013TSI0-F1
#
_entry.id   AF-A0A013TSI0-F1
#
_cell.length_a   1.000
_cell.length_b   1.000
_cell.length_c   1.000
_cell.angle_alpha   90.00
_cell.angle_beta   90.00
_cell.angle_gamma   90.00
#
_symmetry.space_group_name_H-M   'P 1'
#
loop_
_entity.id
_entity.type
_entity.pdbx_description
1 polymer ?
#
loop_
_entity_poly.entity_id
_entity_poly.type
_entity_poly.pdbx_seq_one_letter_code
_entity_poly.pdbx_strand_id
1 'polypeptide(L)' 'MKIKEMPKIKVRNQVALSPLLHKGGMHETEKPRAQHRRDRQDTKQQLKKGNW' A
#
# COMPACT_ATOMS: atom_id res chain seq x y z
N MET A 1 -32.89 -13.35 -11.10
CA MET A 1 -31.96 -12.86 -12.14
C MET A 1 -30.88 -13.90 -12.34
N LYS A 2 -30.72 -14.48 -13.53
CA LYS A 2 -29.68 -15.48 -13.81
C LYS A 2 -28.35 -14.75 -13.99
N ILE A 3 -27.42 -14.96 -13.06
CA ILE A 3 -26.07 -14.42 -13.17
C ILE A 3 -25.35 -15.24 -14.25
N LYS A 4 -24.96 -14.58 -15.34
CA LYS A 4 -24.23 -15.20 -16.45
C LYS A 4 -22.86 -15.63 -15.92
N GLU A 5 -22.49 -16.91 -16.10
CA GLU A 5 -21.19 -17.40 -15.65
C GLU A 5 -20.07 -16.62 -16.34
N MET A 6 -19.20 -16.01 -15.53
CA MET A 6 -18.05 -15.28 -16.04
C MET A 6 -16.99 -16.27 -16.55
N PRO A 7 -16.36 -16.02 -17.71
CA PRO A 7 -15.33 -16.89 -18.24
C PRO A 7 -14.13 -16.94 -17.28
N LYS A 8 -13.65 -18.15 -16.97
CA LYS A 8 -12.42 -18.34 -16.20
C LYS A 8 -11.26 -17.69 -16.95
N ILE A 9 -10.74 -16.59 -16.43
CA ILE A 9 -9.56 -15.91 -16.95
C ILE A 9 -8.40 -16.90 -16.85
N LYS A 10 -7.91 -17.38 -18.00
CA LYS A 10 -6.72 -18.21 -18.05
C LYS A 10 -5.53 -17.34 -17.68
N VAL A 11 -5.04 -17.48 -16.45
CA VAL A 11 -3.83 -16.80 -16.01
C VAL A 11 -2.67 -17.36 -16.85
N ARG A 12 -2.14 -16.54 -17.77
CA ARG A 12 -1.05 -16.95 -18.68
C ARG A 12 0.25 -17.28 -17.94
N ASN A 13 0.40 -16.84 -16.69
CA ASN A 13 1.58 -17.08 -15.86
C ASN A 13 1.17 -17.55 -14.45
N GLN A 14 1.26 -18.85 -14.19
CA GLN A 14 0.94 -19.44 -12.88
C GLN A 14 1.88 -18.93 -11.77
N VAL A 15 3.10 -18.53 -12.12
CA VAL A 15 4.12 -18.04 -11.18
C VAL A 15 3.75 -16.67 -10.61
N ALA A 16 2.95 -15.87 -11.34
CA ALA A 16 2.40 -14.61 -10.85
C ALA A 16 1.31 -14.77 -9.76
N LEU A 17 0.81 -16.00 -9.54
CA LEU A 17 -0.09 -16.33 -8.42
C LEU A 17 0.67 -16.67 -7.14
N SER A 18 1.99 -16.77 -7.21
CA SER A 18 2.81 -17.02 -6.02
C SER A 18 2.71 -15.81 -5.08
N PRO A 19 2.38 -16.02 -3.79
CA PRO A 19 2.43 -14.99 -2.77
C PRO A 19 3.75 -14.21 -2.71
N LEU A 20 4.85 -14.83 -3.14
CA LEU A 20 6.19 -14.24 -3.20
C LEU A 20 6.36 -13.22 -4.35
N LEU A 21 5.56 -13.35 -5.40
CA LEU A 21 5.61 -12.52 -6.62
C LEU A 21 4.44 -11.54 -6.73
N HIS A 22 3.46 -11.64 -5.83
CA HIS A 22 2.54 -10.53 -5.63
C HIS A 22 3.38 -9.31 -5.28
N LYS A 23 3.36 -8.30 -6.16
CA LYS A 23 3.96 -6.97 -5.91
C LYS A 23 3.42 -6.29 -4.64
N GLY A 24 2.52 -6.92 -3.90
CA GLY A 24 2.12 -6.51 -2.58
C GLY A 24 3.04 -7.08 -1.50
N GLY A 25 4.27 -6.58 -1.41
CA GLY A 25 5.22 -6.98 -0.37
C GLY A 25 4.84 -6.47 1.04
N MET A 26 5.65 -6.82 2.05
CA MET A 26 5.55 -6.34 3.45
C MET A 26 5.41 -4.81 3.62
N HIS A 27 5.61 -4.05 2.55
CA HIS A 27 5.62 -2.59 2.49
C HIS A 27 4.36 -2.01 1.80
N GLU A 28 3.36 -2.80 1.40
CA GLU A 28 2.04 -2.29 0.92
C GLU A 28 1.32 -1.46 2.00
N THR A 29 1.50 -1.85 3.26
CA THR A 29 0.96 -1.16 4.43
C THR A 29 1.79 0.07 4.80
N GLU A 30 3.04 0.15 4.35
CA GLU A 30 3.87 1.32 4.55
C GLU A 30 3.42 2.43 3.60
N LYS A 31 2.82 3.46 4.18
CA LYS A 31 2.50 4.71 3.48
C LYS A 31 3.60 5.72 3.79
N PRO A 32 4.79 5.66 3.16
CA PRO A 32 5.92 6.53 3.50
C PRO A 32 5.55 8.01 3.37
N ARG A 33 4.72 8.35 2.39
CA ARG A 33 4.18 9.72 2.23
C ARG A 33 3.31 10.16 3.41
N ALA A 34 2.52 9.26 3.98
CA ALA A 34 1.70 9.57 5.16
C ALA A 34 2.58 9.75 6.39
N GLN A 35 3.64 8.95 6.53
CA GLN A 35 4.61 9.10 7.61
C GLN A 35 5.36 10.44 7.52
N HIS A 36 5.95 10.75 6.37
CA HIS A 36 6.64 12.03 6.16
C HIS A 36 5.74 13.24 6.41
N ARG A 37 4.43 13.16 6.12
CA ARG A 37 3.48 14.24 6.43
C ARG A 37 3.32 14.45 7.93
N ARG A 38 3.24 13.35 8.71
CA ARG A 38 3.15 13.42 10.18
C ARG A 38 4.41 14.02 10.77
N ASP A 39 5.58 13.52 10.34
CA ASP A 39 6.87 13.98 10.85
C ASP A 39 7.04 15.50 10.63
N ARG A 40 6.73 16.00 9.42
CA ARG A 40 6.78 17.45 9.13
C ARG A 40 5.82 18.26 10.00
N GLN A 41 4.62 17.74 10.27
CA GLN A 41 3.66 18.43 11.12
C GLN A 41 4.14 18.47 12.57
N ASP A 42 4.71 17.37 13.06
CA ASP A 42 5.24 17.29 14.42
C ASP A 42 6.45 18.21 14.60
N THR A 43 7.43 18.15 13.70
CA THR A 43 8.57 19.08 13.71
C THR A 43 8.11 20.55 13.68
N LYS A 44 7.12 20.89 12.84
CA LYS A 44 6.57 22.27 12.82
C LYS A 44 5.96 22.67 14.16
N GLN A 45 5.31 21.75 14.87
CA GLN A 45 4.75 22.01 16.20
C GLN A 45 5.84 22.16 17.26
N GLN A 46 6.87 21.32 17.23
CA GLN A 46 8.02 21.40 18.14
C GLN A 46 8.75 22.75 18.00
N LEU A 47 9.03 23.16 16.75
CA LEU A 47 9.63 24.46 16.46
C LEU A 47 8.77 25.63 16.96
N LYS A 48 7.44 25.56 16.79
CA LYS A 48 6.52 26.59 17.32
C LYS A 48 6.51 26.68 18.84
N LYS A 49 6.74 25.55 19.53
CA LYS A 49 6.81 25.49 20.99
C LYS A 49 8.15 25.98 21.53
N GLY A 50 9.13 26.25 20.66
CA GLY A 50 10.50 26.60 21.06
C GLY A 50 11.31 25.41 21.58
N ASN A 51 10.82 24.18 21.37
CA ASN A 51 11.57 22.96 21.64
C ASN A 51 12.34 22.60 20.36
N TRP A 52 13.60 22.99 20.30
CA TRP A 52 14.53 22.71 19.21
C TRP A 52 15.82 22.14 19.78
#